data_AF-A0A369XU77-F1
#
_entry.id   AF-A0A369XU77-F1
#
_cell.length_a   1.000
_cell.length_b   1.000
_cell.length_c   1.000
_cell.angle_alpha   90.00
_cell.angle_beta   90.00
_cell.angle_gamma   90.00
#
_symmetry.space_group_name_H-M   'P 1'
#
loop_
_entity.id
_entity.type
_entity.pdbx_description
1 polymer ?
#
loop_
_entity_poly.entity_id
_entity_poly.type
_entity_poly.pdbx_seq_one_letter_code
_entity_poly.pdbx_strand_id
1 'polypeptide(L)'
;MPTTTTTARLAKPADSEASFHGACEKSARSVVSAIRRGTTSVQNLSTPLGEMERSLTQVIEQTATLLLAGKAVRVVEEEDKKLTTQQAADLLNVSRPYLVQLLDSGLIPQLPKAGRHRRVAHSAVVAYKRCRDVEKAAALGELAALSQTHGMGY
;
A
#
# COMPACT_ATOMS: atom_id res chain seq x y z
N MET A 1 34.17 27.85 11.24
CA MET A 1 33.45 27.68 9.96
C MET A 1 32.43 26.55 10.12
N PRO A 2 31.14 26.86 10.34
CA PRO A 2 30.10 25.84 10.42
C PRO A 2 29.52 25.57 9.02
N THR A 3 29.58 24.32 8.55
CA THR A 3 28.83 23.88 7.37
C THR A 3 27.58 23.14 7.82
N THR A 4 26.45 23.78 7.55
CA THR A 4 25.08 23.28 7.67
C THR A 4 24.83 22.18 6.62
N THR A 5 24.13 21.11 6.98
CA THR A 5 23.57 20.16 6.00
C THR A 5 22.13 19.83 6.37
N THR A 6 21.26 20.70 5.87
CA THR A 6 19.95 20.47 5.26
C THR A 6 19.32 19.09 5.47
N THR A 7 18.41 19.03 6.44
CA THR A 7 17.34 18.05 6.55
C THR A 7 16.41 18.18 5.34
N ALA A 8 16.42 17.17 4.46
CA ALA A 8 15.49 17.05 3.34
C ALA A 8 14.08 16.74 3.88
N ARG A 9 13.32 17.83 4.02
CA ARG A 9 11.88 17.89 4.21
C ARG A 9 11.18 17.02 3.15
N LEU A 10 10.49 15.95 3.58
CA LEU A 10 9.53 15.28 2.71
C LEU A 10 8.55 16.33 2.19
N ALA A 11 8.49 16.44 0.86
CA ALA A 11 7.66 17.38 0.16
C ALA A 11 6.18 17.15 0.53
N LYS A 12 5.61 18.17 1.16
CA LYS A 12 4.17 18.44 1.16
C LYS A 12 3.77 18.64 -0.30
N PRO A 13 2.79 17.91 -0.87
CA PRO A 13 2.14 18.37 -2.08
C PRO A 13 1.39 19.65 -1.70
N ALA A 14 1.99 20.77 -2.08
CA ALA A 14 1.36 22.07 -2.08
C ALA A 14 0.53 22.19 -3.37
N ASP A 15 -0.63 22.80 -3.21
CA ASP A 15 -1.28 23.66 -4.20
C ASP A 15 -2.07 22.96 -5.32
N SER A 16 -3.22 22.37 -4.95
CA SER A 16 -4.44 22.46 -5.78
C SER A 16 -5.66 22.80 -4.91
N GLU A 17 -5.54 23.84 -4.07
CA GLU A 17 -6.54 24.23 -3.06
C GLU A 17 -7.71 25.10 -3.58
N ALA A 18 -7.87 25.34 -4.88
CA ALA A 18 -8.95 26.21 -5.37
C ALA A 18 -9.82 25.52 -6.44
N SER A 19 -11.11 25.33 -6.09
CA SER A 19 -12.27 24.98 -6.95
C SER A 19 -13.01 23.65 -6.72
N PHE A 20 -12.74 22.91 -5.63
CA PHE A 20 -13.49 21.67 -5.34
C PHE A 20 -14.75 21.83 -4.47
N HIS A 21 -15.04 23.01 -3.91
CA HIS A 21 -15.98 23.13 -2.77
C HIS A 21 -17.48 22.96 -3.10
N GLY A 22 -17.98 23.46 -4.25
CA GLY A 22 -19.45 23.55 -4.46
C GLY A 22 -20.09 22.37 -5.20
N ALA A 23 -19.43 21.83 -6.22
CA ALA A 23 -19.95 20.71 -7.01
C ALA A 23 -19.69 19.35 -6.35
N CYS A 24 -18.53 19.21 -5.68
CA CYS A 24 -18.18 17.97 -4.99
C CYS A 24 -18.99 17.77 -3.71
N GLU A 25 -19.46 18.81 -3.04
CA GLU A 25 -20.31 18.63 -1.86
C GLU A 25 -21.64 17.96 -2.22
N LYS A 26 -22.30 18.42 -3.29
CA LYS A 26 -23.53 17.80 -3.80
C LYS A 26 -23.29 16.39 -4.31
N SER A 27 -22.21 16.18 -5.05
CA SER A 27 -21.86 14.87 -5.61
C SER A 27 -21.48 13.87 -4.52
N ALA A 28 -20.70 14.27 -3.52
CA ALA A 28 -20.32 13.42 -2.40
C ALA A 28 -21.50 13.15 -1.47
N ARG A 29 -22.38 14.14 -1.18
CA ARG A 29 -23.64 13.88 -0.47
C ARG A 29 -24.53 12.91 -1.23
N SER A 30 -24.59 13.02 -2.56
CA SER A 30 -25.33 12.08 -3.41
C SER A 30 -24.78 10.66 -3.26
N VAL A 31 -23.45 10.49 -3.34
CA VAL A 31 -22.78 9.19 -3.15
C VAL A 31 -23.04 8.62 -1.75
N VAL A 32 -22.88 9.41 -0.69
CA VAL A 32 -23.16 8.99 0.70
C VAL A 32 -24.63 8.60 0.85
N SER A 33 -25.56 9.37 0.27
CA SER A 33 -26.99 9.04 0.33
C SER A 33 -27.33 7.76 -0.46
N ALA A 34 -26.63 7.48 -1.56
CA ALA A 34 -26.81 6.25 -2.34
C ALA A 34 -26.29 5.02 -1.58
N ILE A 35 -25.15 5.16 -0.90
CA ILE A 35 -24.60 4.12 -0.03
C ILE A 35 -25.57 3.81 1.12
N ARG A 36 -26.11 4.85 1.78
CA ARG A 36 -27.10 4.70 2.85
C ARG A 36 -28.41 4.03 2.40
N ARG A 37 -28.87 4.31 1.17
CA ARG A 37 -30.06 3.65 0.61
C ARG A 37 -29.80 2.17 0.32
N GLY A 38 -28.59 1.83 -0.12
CA GLY A 38 -28.19 0.44 -0.36
C GLY A 38 -28.12 -0.37 0.93
N THR A 39 -27.60 0.20 2.02
CA THR A 39 -27.42 -0.51 3.30
C THR A 39 -28.72 -0.78 4.06
N THR A 40 -29.75 0.04 3.90
CA THR A 40 -31.10 -0.27 4.43
C THR A 40 -31.69 -1.56 3.84
N SER A 41 -31.29 -1.96 2.63
CA SER A 41 -31.78 -3.21 2.01
C SER A 41 -31.16 -4.47 2.60
N VAL A 42 -30.04 -4.35 3.33
CA VAL A 42 -29.25 -5.52 3.80
C VAL A 42 -29.39 -5.78 5.30
N GLN A 43 -30.07 -4.89 6.04
CA GLN A 43 -30.37 -5.07 7.47
C GLN A 43 -31.27 -6.28 7.78
N ASN A 44 -31.81 -6.96 6.75
CA ASN A 44 -32.63 -8.16 6.89
C ASN A 44 -31.88 -9.50 6.70
N LEU A 45 -30.57 -9.50 6.43
CA LEU A 45 -29.79 -10.74 6.31
C LEU A 45 -28.98 -11.00 7.57
N SER A 46 -29.51 -11.84 8.47
CA SER A 46 -28.78 -12.41 9.60
C SER A 46 -27.64 -13.31 9.12
N THR A 47 -26.47 -12.76 8.80
CA THR A 47 -25.23 -13.52 8.55
C THR A 47 -23.97 -12.68 8.83
N PRO A 48 -22.80 -13.31 9.06
CA PRO A 48 -21.49 -12.65 9.23
C PRO A 48 -21.09 -11.68 8.10
N LEU A 49 -21.76 -11.70 6.94
CA LEU A 49 -21.61 -10.67 5.91
C LEU A 49 -22.09 -9.29 6.38
N GLY A 50 -23.13 -9.22 7.23
CA GLY A 50 -23.69 -7.95 7.69
C GLY A 50 -22.77 -7.16 8.64
N GLU A 51 -21.83 -7.81 9.32
CA GLU A 51 -20.81 -7.13 10.12
C GLU A 51 -19.72 -6.52 9.23
N MET A 52 -19.28 -7.25 8.21
CA MET A 52 -18.32 -6.76 7.22
C MET A 52 -18.91 -5.57 6.44
N GLU A 53 -20.15 -5.68 5.99
CA GLU A 53 -20.84 -4.61 5.28
C GLU A 53 -21.00 -3.35 6.14
N ARG A 54 -21.32 -3.49 7.44
CA ARG A 54 -21.34 -2.36 8.37
C ARG A 54 -19.97 -1.70 8.48
N SER A 55 -18.91 -2.49 8.62
CA SER A 55 -17.53 -1.98 8.68
C SER A 55 -17.14 -1.23 7.41
N LEU A 56 -17.41 -1.82 6.23
CA LEU A 56 -17.15 -1.19 4.93
C LEU A 56 -17.92 0.12 4.76
N THR A 57 -19.20 0.13 5.13
CA THR A 57 -20.04 1.33 5.08
C THR A 57 -19.46 2.42 5.95
N GLN A 58 -19.04 2.09 7.17
CA GLN A 58 -18.46 3.05 8.10
C GLN A 58 -17.16 3.64 7.57
N VAL A 59 -16.27 2.83 6.98
CA VAL A 59 -15.02 3.31 6.37
C VAL A 59 -15.30 4.23 5.19
N ILE A 60 -16.28 3.90 4.34
CA ILE A 60 -16.63 4.74 3.19
C ILE A 60 -17.26 6.07 3.66
N GLU A 61 -18.13 6.06 4.67
CA GLU A 61 -18.71 7.29 5.24
C GLU A 61 -17.63 8.19 5.85
N GLN A 62 -16.70 7.62 6.62
CA GLN A 62 -15.57 8.37 7.19
C GLN A 62 -14.67 8.95 6.08
N THR A 63 -14.35 8.14 5.07
CA THR A 63 -13.52 8.56 3.92
C THR A 63 -14.19 9.70 3.15
N ALA A 64 -15.49 9.58 2.85
CA ALA A 64 -16.24 10.62 2.17
C ALA A 64 -16.26 11.93 2.98
N THR A 65 -16.40 11.84 4.30
CA THR A 65 -16.37 13.00 5.20
C THR A 65 -15.01 13.71 5.17
N LEU A 66 -13.91 12.94 5.16
CA LEU A 66 -12.56 13.49 5.08
C LEU A 66 -12.29 14.16 3.72
N LEU A 67 -12.72 13.53 2.62
CA LEU A 67 -12.60 14.09 1.28
C LEU A 67 -13.41 15.38 1.11
N LEU A 68 -14.63 15.42 1.68
CA LEU A 68 -15.47 16.63 1.72
C LEU A 68 -14.79 17.79 2.49
N ALA A 69 -14.04 17.46 3.54
CA ALA A 69 -13.24 18.44 4.29
C ALA A 69 -11.94 18.85 3.56
N GLY A 70 -11.73 18.42 2.31
CA GLY A 70 -10.52 18.71 1.53
C GLY A 70 -9.28 17.95 2.00
N LYS A 71 -9.44 16.92 2.85
CA LYS A 71 -8.31 16.13 3.35
C LYS A 71 -8.04 14.95 2.42
N ALA A 72 -6.77 14.74 2.09
CA ALA A 72 -6.35 13.55 1.37
C ALA A 72 -6.52 12.30 2.26
N VAL A 73 -7.13 11.24 1.72
CA VAL A 73 -7.31 9.96 2.41
C VAL A 73 -6.40 8.90 1.79
N ARG A 74 -5.68 8.16 2.63
CA ARG A 74 -4.88 7.00 2.23
C ARG A 74 -5.25 5.82 3.12
N VAL A 75 -5.66 4.71 2.50
CA VAL A 75 -5.89 3.46 3.23
C VAL A 75 -4.53 2.85 3.53
N VAL A 76 -4.27 2.59 4.80
CA VAL A 76 -3.09 1.88 5.30
C VAL A 76 -3.58 0.70 6.12
N GLU A 77 -2.88 -0.42 6.03
CA GLU A 77 -3.13 -1.55 6.92
C GLU A 77 -2.83 -1.10 8.37
N GLU A 78 -3.65 -1.56 9.31
CA GLU A 78 -3.84 -0.95 10.64
C GLU A 78 -2.54 -0.82 11.46
N GLU A 79 -1.51 -1.60 11.16
CA GLU A 79 -0.15 -1.39 11.66
C GLU A 79 0.86 -2.01 10.69
N ASP A 80 1.61 -1.17 9.98
CA ASP A 80 2.72 -1.62 9.15
C ASP A 80 3.81 -2.25 10.04
N LYS A 81 3.74 -3.56 10.23
CA LYS A 81 4.56 -4.29 11.22
C LYS A 81 6.05 -4.05 10.95
N LYS A 82 6.76 -3.58 11.98
CA LYS A 82 8.22 -3.41 11.92
C LYS A 82 8.90 -4.77 12.02
N LEU A 83 9.50 -5.20 10.92
CA LEU A 83 10.21 -6.47 10.84
C LEU A 83 11.67 -6.30 11.22
N THR A 84 12.25 -7.35 11.81
CA THR A 84 13.70 -7.50 11.84
C THR A 84 14.23 -7.87 10.46
N THR A 85 15.52 -7.62 10.22
CA THR A 85 16.18 -8.09 8.99
C THR A 85 16.11 -9.60 8.80
N GLN A 86 15.94 -10.37 9.88
CA GLN A 86 15.78 -11.82 9.77
C GLN A 86 14.37 -12.17 9.30
N GLN A 87 13.34 -11.63 9.96
CA GLN A 87 11.94 -11.84 9.55
C GLN A 87 11.67 -11.40 8.11
N ALA A 88 12.27 -10.29 7.67
CA ALA A 88 12.16 -9.83 6.30
C ALA A 88 12.87 -10.76 5.29
N ALA A 89 14.01 -11.34 5.67
CA ALA A 89 14.72 -12.30 4.83
C ALA A 89 13.93 -13.61 4.67
N ASP A 90 13.33 -14.08 5.77
CA ASP A 90 12.47 -15.25 5.79
C ASP A 90 11.24 -15.05 4.87
N LEU A 91 10.59 -13.87 4.91
CA LEU A 91 9.45 -13.56 4.04
C LEU A 91 9.79 -13.53 2.54
N LEU A 92 11.01 -13.08 2.20
CA LEU A 92 11.50 -13.06 0.83
C LEU A 92 12.08 -14.39 0.37
N ASN A 93 12.22 -15.35 1.30
CA ASN A 93 12.86 -16.65 1.11
C ASN A 93 14.31 -16.50 0.60
N VAL A 94 15.07 -15.59 1.22
CA VAL A 94 16.47 -15.26 0.86
C VAL A 94 17.38 -15.30 2.08
N SER A 95 18.69 -15.32 1.84
CA SER A 95 19.66 -15.21 2.94
C SER A 95 19.64 -13.79 3.55
N ARG A 96 19.88 -13.72 4.87
CA ARG A 96 19.99 -12.44 5.58
C ARG A 96 21.07 -11.50 4.99
N PRO A 97 22.27 -11.98 4.61
CA PRO A 97 23.27 -11.12 3.96
C PRO A 97 22.75 -10.47 2.67
N TYR A 98 21.99 -11.21 1.87
CA TYR A 98 21.40 -10.69 0.65
C TYR A 98 20.34 -9.62 0.94
N LEU A 99 19.47 -9.83 1.95
CA LEU A 99 18.55 -8.76 2.37
C LEU A 99 19.30 -7.49 2.79
N VAL A 100 20.42 -7.62 3.52
CA VAL A 100 21.22 -6.46 3.91
C VAL A 100 21.75 -5.71 2.70
N GLN A 101 22.22 -6.41 1.66
CA GLN A 101 22.62 -5.78 0.40
C GLN A 101 21.47 -5.02 -0.27
N LEU A 102 20.24 -5.56 -0.26
CA LEU A 102 19.06 -4.89 -0.81
C LEU A 102 18.66 -3.62 -0.03
N LEU A 103 18.88 -3.62 1.29
CA LEU A 103 18.63 -2.46 2.14
C LEU A 103 19.71 -1.39 1.95
N ASP A 104 20.97 -1.79 1.82
CA ASP A 104 22.09 -0.87 1.61
C ASP A 104 22.09 -0.28 0.18
N SER A 105 21.58 -1.00 -0.82
CA SER A 105 21.37 -0.48 -2.19
C SER A 105 20.13 0.42 -2.32
N GLY A 106 19.29 0.49 -1.29
CA GLY A 106 18.06 1.30 -1.29
C GLY A 106 16.90 0.71 -2.08
N LEU A 107 17.03 -0.52 -2.60
CA LEU A 107 15.94 -1.22 -3.30
C LEU A 107 14.76 -1.52 -2.36
N ILE A 108 15.05 -1.77 -1.08
CA ILE A 108 14.04 -1.86 -0.03
C ILE A 108 14.26 -0.70 0.96
N PRO A 109 13.29 0.22 1.13
CA PRO A 109 13.38 1.27 2.11
C PRO A 109 13.51 0.72 3.54
N GLN A 110 14.56 1.14 4.25
CA GLN A 110 14.72 0.84 5.67
C GLN A 110 14.05 1.91 6.54
N LEU A 111 13.53 1.51 7.70
CA LEU A 111 12.98 2.44 8.67
C LEU A 111 14.13 3.16 9.43
N PRO A 112 13.90 4.40 9.90
CA PRO A 112 14.82 5.08 10.78
C PRO A 112 15.18 4.20 11.98
N LYS A 113 16.48 4.16 12.32
CA LYS A 113 16.98 3.32 13.42
C LYS A 113 16.39 3.80 14.76
N ALA A 114 15.34 3.14 15.23
CA ALA A 114 14.90 3.22 16.61
C ALA A 114 15.74 2.24 17.46
N GLY A 115 17.03 2.57 17.68
CA GLY A 115 17.98 1.78 18.47
C GLY A 115 19.03 1.01 17.68
N ARG A 116 19.52 -0.10 18.24
CA ARG A 116 20.72 -0.83 17.76
C ARG A 116 20.47 -1.76 16.57
N HIS A 117 19.23 -2.14 16.31
CA HIS A 117 18.87 -3.06 15.22
C HIS A 117 18.14 -2.35 14.07
N ARG A 118 18.49 -2.71 12.84
CA ARG A 118 17.75 -2.28 11.64
C ARG A 118 16.32 -2.83 11.68
N ARG A 119 15.39 -2.04 11.14
CA ARG A 119 13.96 -2.37 10.99
C ARG A 119 13.52 -2.08 9.57
N VAL A 120 12.58 -2.88 9.08
CA VAL A 120 12.01 -2.73 7.74
C VAL A 120 10.49 -2.79 7.89
N ALA A 121 9.76 -1.95 7.15
CA ALA A 121 8.31 -2.02 7.12
C ALA A 121 7.86 -3.28 6.38
N HIS A 122 6.86 -3.99 6.90
CA HIS A 122 6.30 -5.16 6.24
C HIS A 122 5.81 -4.84 4.81
N SER A 123 5.09 -3.72 4.62
CA SER A 123 4.66 -3.24 3.31
C SER A 123 5.81 -3.10 2.30
N ALA A 124 6.95 -2.55 2.72
CA ALA A 124 8.12 -2.36 1.86
C ALA A 124 8.69 -3.71 1.36
N VAL A 125 8.73 -4.71 2.24
CA VAL A 125 9.19 -6.07 1.89
C VAL A 125 8.21 -6.74 0.92
N VAL A 126 6.91 -6.63 1.16
CA VAL A 126 5.87 -7.21 0.30
C VAL A 126 5.85 -6.54 -1.07
N ALA A 127 5.99 -5.21 -1.13
CA ALA A 127 6.05 -4.46 -2.38
C ALA A 127 7.23 -4.92 -3.25
N TYR A 128 8.42 -5.05 -2.65
CA TYR A 128 9.60 -5.57 -3.33
C TYR A 128 9.38 -7.01 -3.83
N LYS A 129 8.80 -7.88 -2.99
CA LYS A 129 8.48 -9.26 -3.36
C LYS A 129 7.58 -9.31 -4.60
N ARG A 130 6.51 -8.54 -4.62
CA ARG A 130 5.57 -8.49 -5.75
C ARG A 130 6.26 -8.05 -7.04
N CYS A 131 7.06 -6.99 -6.99
CA CYS A 131 7.81 -6.51 -8.16
C CYS A 131 8.75 -7.60 -8.69
N ARG A 132 9.52 -8.23 -7.79
CA ARG A 132 10.46 -9.31 -8.13
C ARG A 132 9.76 -10.53 -8.71
N ASP A 133 8.61 -10.91 -8.17
CA ASP A 133 7.89 -12.11 -8.61
C ASP A 133 7.26 -11.89 -10.00
N VAL A 134 6.83 -10.66 -10.32
CA VAL A 134 6.39 -10.29 -11.68
C VAL A 134 7.54 -10.39 -12.69
N GLU A 135 8.72 -9.86 -12.34
CA GLU A 135 9.91 -9.93 -13.20
C GLU A 135 10.35 -11.39 -13.44
N LYS A 136 10.33 -12.22 -12.39
CA LYS A 136 10.60 -13.66 -12.51
C LYS A 136 9.59 -14.37 -13.40
N ALA A 137 8.30 -14.07 -13.24
CA ALA A 137 7.26 -14.67 -14.07
C ALA A 137 7.42 -14.29 -15.54
N ALA A 138 7.78 -13.03 -15.84
CA ALA A 138 8.07 -12.59 -17.20
C ALA A 138 9.26 -13.35 -17.81
N ALA A 139 10.39 -13.43 -17.10
CA ALA A 139 11.58 -14.14 -17.56
C ALA A 139 11.33 -15.65 -17.78
N LEU A 140 10.56 -16.29 -16.89
CA LEU A 140 10.15 -17.68 -17.08
C LEU A 140 9.22 -17.86 -18.28
N GLY A 141 8.32 -16.92 -18.53
CA GLY A 141 7.46 -16.90 -19.71
C GLY A 141 8.27 -16.78 -21.01
N GLU A 142 9.30 -15.93 -21.03
CA GLU A 142 10.22 -15.81 -22.17
C GLU A 142 10.99 -17.11 -22.43
N LEU A 143 11.53 -17.73 -21.37
CA LEU A 143 12.22 -19.02 -21.46
C LEU A 143 11.29 -20.13 -21.99
N ALA A 144 10.05 -20.19 -21.52
CA ALA A 144 9.05 -21.15 -21.98
C ALA A 144 8.65 -20.91 -23.44
N ALA A 145 8.49 -19.64 -23.85
CA ALA A 145 8.20 -19.30 -25.24
C ALA A 145 9.35 -19.70 -26.18
N LEU A 146 10.60 -19.49 -25.76
CA LEU A 146 11.79 -19.91 -26.50
C LEU A 146 11.87 -21.44 -26.63
N SER A 147 11.62 -22.20 -25.56
CA SER A 147 11.63 -23.68 -25.64
C SER A 147 10.53 -24.22 -26.56
N GLN A 148 9.34 -23.59 -26.55
CA GLN A 148 8.23 -23.94 -27.44
C GLN A 148 8.57 -23.66 -28.92
N THR A 149 9.25 -22.53 -29.17
CA THR A 149 9.64 -22.10 -30.53
C THR A 149 10.76 -23.00 -31.10
N HIS A 150 11.66 -23.49 -30.25
CA HIS A 150 12.74 -24.40 -30.65
C HIS A 150 12.35 -25.89 -30.64
N GLY A 151 11.07 -26.22 -30.42
CA GLY A 151 10.56 -27.58 -30.56
C GLY A 151 11.09 -28.57 -29.52
N MET A 152 11.56 -28.08 -28.37
CA MET A 152 11.96 -28.93 -27.23
C MET A 152 10.76 -29.14 -26.30
N GLY A 153 9.73 -29.80 -26.81
CA GLY A 153 8.69 -30.40 -25.99
C GLY A 153 9.16 -31.77 -25.53
N TYR A 154 9.12 -32.03 -24.22
CA TYR A 154 9.14 -33.40 -23.69
C TYR A 154 7.79 -34.06 -23.92
#